data_AF-A0A2Z2PBB9-F1
#
_entry.id   AF-A0A2Z2PBB9-F1
#
_cell.length_a   1.000
_cell.length_b   1.000
_cell.length_c   1.000
_cell.angle_alpha   90.00
_cell.angle_beta   90.00
_cell.angle_gamma   90.00
#
_symmetry.space_group_name_H-M   'P 1'
#
loop_
_entity.id
_entity.type
_entity.pdbx_description
1 polymer ?
#
loop_
_entity_poly.entity_id
_entity_poly.type
_entity_poly.pdbx_seq_one_letter_code
_entity_poly.pdbx_strand_id
1 'polypeptide(L)'
;KTSESGNLHGCPVSFVMGIDRDSYPPEYGWVPAKLKPNRIAYIGLRDVDAGERKILKDYNITAFSMYHVDKYGIGKVVEMALDKINPDRKFPVH
;
A
#
# COMPACT_ATOMS: atom_id res chain seq x y z
N LYS A 1 -4.71 11.29 -11.08
CA LYS A 1 -5.34 12.15 -10.04
C LYS A 1 -6.47 11.41 -9.33
N THR A 2 -6.20 10.84 -8.15
CA THR A 2 -7.18 10.11 -7.32
C THR A 2 -7.39 10.72 -5.94
N SER A 3 -6.56 11.69 -5.52
CA SER A 3 -6.68 12.40 -4.25
C SER A 3 -7.63 13.60 -4.38
N GLU A 4 -8.67 13.66 -3.55
CA GLU A 4 -9.63 14.77 -3.52
C GLU A 4 -9.11 15.99 -2.74
N SER A 5 -8.22 15.76 -1.78
CA SER A 5 -7.67 16.82 -0.92
C SER A 5 -6.43 17.53 -1.49
N GLY A 6 -5.75 16.92 -2.47
CA GLY A 6 -4.47 17.42 -2.98
C GLY A 6 -3.30 17.28 -2.00
N ASN A 7 -3.51 16.65 -0.84
CA ASN A 7 -2.48 16.46 0.18
C ASN A 7 -1.52 15.33 -0.20
N LEU A 8 -0.25 15.67 -0.40
CA LEU A 8 0.80 14.71 -0.76
C LEU A 8 1.07 13.65 0.32
N HIS A 9 0.69 13.91 1.57
CA HIS A 9 0.84 12.96 2.69
C HIS A 9 0.05 11.65 2.48
N GLY A 10 -1.05 11.69 1.72
CA GLY A 10 -1.82 10.48 1.34
C GLY A 10 -1.29 9.78 0.09
N CYS A 11 -0.29 10.34 -0.59
CA CYS A 11 0.24 9.80 -1.84
C CYS A 11 1.62 9.10 -1.78
N PRO A 12 2.31 8.90 -0.63
CA PRO A 12 3.70 8.46 -0.63
C PRO A 12 3.90 7.08 -1.28
N VAL A 13 2.93 6.18 -1.10
CA VAL A 13 3.00 4.83 -1.69
C VAL A 13 2.84 4.87 -3.20
N SER A 14 1.99 5.75 -3.74
CA SER A 14 1.87 5.96 -5.18
C SER A 14 3.21 6.37 -5.80
N PHE A 15 3.94 7.29 -5.18
CA PHE A 15 5.27 7.75 -5.65
C PHE A 15 6.30 6.62 -5.73
N VAL A 16 6.45 5.83 -4.66
CA VAL A 16 7.46 4.75 -4.61
C VAL A 16 7.07 3.53 -5.46
N MET A 17 5.79 3.39 -5.79
CA MET A 17 5.29 2.42 -6.76
C MET A 17 5.33 2.94 -8.22
N GLY A 18 5.51 4.24 -8.43
CA GLY A 18 5.51 4.88 -9.75
C GLY A 18 4.14 4.95 -10.42
N ILE A 19 3.05 4.93 -9.65
CA ILE A 19 1.68 5.02 -10.17
C ILE A 19 1.41 6.46 -10.61
N ASP A 20 0.95 6.68 -11.84
CA ASP A 20 0.54 8.00 -12.37
C ASP A 20 1.68 9.04 -12.34
N ARG A 21 2.89 8.62 -12.74
CA ARG A 21 4.12 9.42 -12.69
C ARG A 21 4.05 10.73 -13.47
N ASP A 22 3.27 10.76 -14.55
CA ASP A 22 3.06 11.98 -15.36
C ASP A 22 2.29 13.07 -14.59
N SER A 23 1.54 12.68 -13.55
CA SER A 23 0.82 13.60 -12.67
C SER A 23 1.67 14.10 -11.50
N TYR A 24 2.94 13.69 -11.38
CA TYR A 24 3.79 14.06 -10.25
C TYR A 24 4.26 15.51 -10.36
N PRO A 25 4.40 16.22 -9.23
CA PRO A 25 5.15 17.48 -9.23
C PRO A 25 6.58 17.21 -9.74
N PRO A 26 7.12 18.05 -10.64
CA PRO A 26 8.45 17.86 -11.25
C PRO A 26 9.57 17.65 -10.22
N GLU A 27 9.44 18.22 -9.03
CA GLU A 27 10.38 18.13 -7.91
C GLU A 27 10.56 16.69 -7.39
N TYR A 28 9.61 15.78 -7.65
CA TYR A 28 9.68 14.37 -7.26
C TYR A 28 10.16 13.45 -8.39
N GLY A 29 10.63 13.99 -9.53
CA GLY A 29 11.10 13.20 -10.67
C GLY A 29 12.24 12.23 -10.34
N TRP A 30 13.03 12.53 -9.30
CA TRP A 30 14.15 11.72 -8.81
C TRP A 30 13.73 10.46 -8.04
N VAL A 31 12.48 10.35 -7.60
CA VAL A 31 12.02 9.23 -6.77
C VAL A 31 11.99 7.94 -7.60
N PRO A 32 12.70 6.88 -7.19
CA PRO A 32 12.74 5.64 -7.95
C PRO A 32 11.49 4.78 -7.67
N ALA A 33 10.81 4.35 -8.72
CA ALA A 33 9.67 3.43 -8.65
C ALA A 33 10.13 1.97 -8.46
N LYS A 34 10.59 1.63 -7.26
CA LYS A 34 11.18 0.30 -6.96
C LYS A 34 10.26 -0.62 -6.16
N LEU A 35 9.20 -0.09 -5.54
CA LEU A 35 8.35 -0.88 -4.67
C LEU A 35 7.27 -1.60 -5.50
N LYS A 36 7.32 -2.93 -5.50
CA LYS A 36 6.34 -3.75 -6.23
C LYS A 36 5.05 -3.91 -5.41
N PRO A 37 3.85 -3.91 -6.03
CA PRO A 37 2.58 -4.07 -5.32
C PRO A 37 2.50 -5.32 -4.44
N ASN A 38 3.05 -6.45 -4.92
CA ASN A 38 3.08 -7.72 -4.21
C ASN A 38 4.07 -7.77 -3.04
N ARG A 39 4.77 -6.66 -2.77
CA ARG A 39 5.71 -6.49 -1.65
C ARG A 39 5.18 -5.54 -0.59
N ILE A 40 3.89 -5.19 -0.66
CA ILE A 40 3.21 -4.27 0.25
C ILE A 40 2.03 -4.99 0.88
N ALA A 41 1.89 -4.84 2.20
CA ALA A 41 0.69 -5.21 2.93
C ALA A 41 0.26 -4.07 3.85
N TYR A 42 -1.00 -3.67 3.76
CA TYR A 42 -1.60 -2.74 4.72
C TYR A 42 -2.28 -3.51 5.85
N ILE A 43 -2.15 -3.03 7.08
CA ILE A 43 -2.79 -3.59 8.27
C ILE A 43 -3.49 -2.45 9.03
N GLY A 44 -4.73 -2.69 9.45
CA GLY A 44 -5.50 -1.74 10.26
C GLY A 44 -6.22 -0.66 9.45
N LEU A 45 -6.42 -0.85 8.14
CA LEU A 45 -7.22 0.09 7.34
C LEU A 45 -8.63 0.23 7.94
N ARG A 46 -9.07 1.46 8.20
CA ARG A 46 -10.39 1.75 8.76
C ARG A 46 -11.19 2.68 7.85
N ASP A 47 -10.54 3.73 7.39
CA ASP A 47 -11.10 4.72 6.49
C ASP A 47 -10.24 4.75 5.24
N VAL A 48 -10.84 4.39 4.10
CA VAL A 48 -10.12 4.23 2.83
C VAL A 48 -10.99 4.84 1.76
N ASP A 49 -10.46 5.89 1.14
CA ASP A 49 -11.14 6.67 0.13
C ASP A 49 -11.42 5.82 -1.12
N ALA A 50 -12.39 6.25 -1.93
CA ALA A 50 -12.77 5.51 -3.14
C ALA A 50 -11.59 5.32 -4.11
N GLY A 51 -10.75 6.36 -4.26
CA GLY A 51 -9.54 6.32 -5.08
C GLY A 51 -8.50 5.32 -4.58
N GLU A 52 -8.22 5.32 -3.28
CA GLU A 52 -7.30 4.36 -2.66
C GLU A 52 -7.80 2.93 -2.78
N ARG A 53 -9.09 2.71 -2.53
CA ARG A 53 -9.71 1.39 -2.67
C ARG A 53 -9.60 0.85 -4.09
N LYS A 54 -9.74 1.74 -5.09
CA LYS A 54 -9.52 1.39 -6.50
C LYS A 54 -8.07 0.96 -6.73
N ILE A 55 -7.09 1.73 -6.23
CA ILE A 55 -5.67 1.40 -6.37
C ILE A 55 -5.34 0.04 -5.71
N LEU A 56 -5.80 -0.19 -4.48
CA LEU A 56 -5.59 -1.47 -3.79
C LEU A 56 -6.12 -2.64 -4.62
N LYS A 57 -7.28 -2.48 -5.25
CA LYS A 57 -7.91 -3.50 -6.10
C LYS A 57 -7.19 -3.68 -7.44
N ASP A 58 -6.90 -2.59 -8.15
CA ASP A 58 -6.28 -2.61 -9.47
C ASP A 58 -4.87 -3.24 -9.42
N TYR A 59 -4.10 -2.91 -8.38
CA TYR A 59 -2.73 -3.39 -8.21
C TYR A 59 -2.62 -4.65 -7.34
N ASN A 60 -3.77 -5.21 -6.92
CA ASN A 60 -3.85 -6.40 -6.07
C ASN A 60 -2.95 -6.31 -4.83
N ILE A 61 -2.96 -5.16 -4.16
CA ILE A 61 -2.17 -4.91 -2.96
C ILE A 61 -2.85 -5.61 -1.79
N THR A 62 -2.05 -6.28 -0.96
CA THR A 62 -2.58 -6.98 0.21
C THR A 62 -3.04 -5.96 1.24
N ALA A 63 -4.27 -6.09 1.72
CA ALA A 63 -4.84 -5.14 2.68
C ALA A 63 -5.73 -5.86 3.70
N PHE A 64 -5.39 -5.69 4.98
CA PHE A 64 -6.14 -6.17 6.13
C PHE A 64 -6.73 -4.96 6.87
N SER A 65 -8.04 -4.80 6.80
CA SER A 65 -8.76 -3.78 7.55
C SER A 65 -8.87 -4.10 9.04
N MET A 66 -9.34 -3.14 9.84
CA MET A 66 -9.65 -3.36 11.26
C MET A 66 -10.58 -4.56 11.52
N TYR A 67 -11.52 -4.83 10.59
CA TYR A 67 -12.35 -6.05 10.66
C TYR A 67 -11.52 -7.34 10.73
N HIS A 68 -10.41 -7.42 9.98
CA HIS A 68 -9.54 -8.59 10.00
C HIS A 68 -8.77 -8.68 11.31
N VAL A 69 -8.34 -7.54 11.84
CA VAL A 69 -7.65 -7.47 13.13
C VAL A 69 -8.57 -7.93 14.25
N ASP A 70 -9.82 -7.45 14.27
CA ASP A 70 -10.81 -7.83 15.28
C ASP A 70 -11.20 -9.32 15.15
N LYS A 71 -11.27 -9.84 13.92
CA LYS A 71 -11.67 -11.23 13.64
C LYS A 71 -10.59 -12.26 13.94
N TYR A 72 -9.33 -11.98 13.61
CA TYR A 72 -8.25 -12.96 13.66
C TYR A 72 -7.19 -12.66 14.75
N GLY A 73 -7.24 -11.47 15.33
CA GLY A 73 -6.20 -10.96 16.23
C GLY A 73 -4.99 -10.40 15.48
N ILE A 74 -4.33 -9.41 16.07
CA ILE A 74 -3.21 -8.70 15.42
C ILE A 74 -2.04 -9.62 15.07
N GLY A 75 -1.69 -10.56 15.94
CA GLY A 75 -0.60 -11.51 15.69
C GLY A 75 -0.84 -12.35 14.43
N LYS A 76 -2.08 -12.85 14.27
CA LYS A 76 -2.42 -13.66 13.09
C LYS A 76 -2.46 -12.85 11.82
N VAL A 77 -2.94 -11.60 11.87
CA VAL A 77 -2.95 -10.71 10.71
C VAL A 77 -1.53 -10.40 10.23
N VAL A 78 -0.58 -10.19 11.15
CA VAL A 78 0.83 -9.98 10.79
C VAL A 78 1.42 -11.22 10.13
N GLU A 79 1.14 -12.43 10.64
CA GLU A 79 1.55 -13.68 9.98
C GLU A 79 0.98 -13.78 8.55
N MET A 80 -0.33 -13.59 8.38
CA MET A 80 -0.99 -13.64 7.08
C MET A 80 -0.42 -12.62 6.09
N ALA A 81 -0.07 -11.43 6.56
CA ALA A 81 0.57 -10.41 5.74
C ALA A 81 1.95 -10.86 5.28
N LEU A 82 2.80 -11.34 6.19
CA LEU A 82 4.14 -11.84 5.86
C LEU A 82 4.09 -13.03 4.92
N ASP A 83 3.16 -13.96 5.11
CA ASP A 83 2.96 -15.10 4.19
C ASP A 83 2.62 -14.66 2.77
N LYS A 84 1.87 -13.56 2.65
CA LYS A 84 1.45 -13.05 1.35
C LYS A 84 2.55 -12.31 0.60
N ILE A 85 3.37 -11.51 1.28
CA ILE A 85 4.38 -10.64 0.65
C ILE A 85 5.81 -11.17 0.73
N ASN A 86 6.06 -12.11 1.63
CA ASN A 86 7.38 -12.68 1.93
C ASN A 86 7.26 -14.15 2.42
N PRO A 87 6.69 -15.08 1.63
CA PRO A 87 6.43 -16.45 2.05
C PRO A 87 7.70 -17.17 2.54
N ASP A 88 8.82 -16.96 1.85
CA ASP A 88 10.10 -17.60 2.16
C ASP A 88 10.89 -16.90 3.29
N ARG A 89 10.42 -15.76 3.80
CA ARG A 89 11.12 -14.92 4.80
C ARG A 89 12.55 -14.49 4.38
N LYS A 90 12.86 -14.49 3.09
CA LYS A 90 14.20 -14.19 2.55
C LYS A 90 14.50 -12.71 2.38
N PHE A 91 13.46 -11.88 2.32
CA PHE A 91 13.63 -10.47 2.08
C PHE A 91 13.56 -9.66 3.37
N PRO A 92 14.31 -8.53 3.47
CA PRO A 92 14.15 -7.60 4.57
C PRO A 92 12.74 -7.02 4.58
N VAL A 93 12.27 -6.68 5.79
CA VAL A 93 10.98 -6.05 6.06
C VAL A 93 11.24 -4.65 6.62
N HIS A 94 10.50 -3.67 6.13
CA HIS A 94 10.47 -2.30 6.63
C HIS A 94 9.09 -2.03 7.22
#